data_AF-A0A2P5GN98-F1
#
_entry.id   AF-A0A2P5GN98-F1
#
_cell.length_a   1.000
_cell.length_b   1.000
_cell.length_c   1.000
_cell.angle_alpha   90.00
_cell.angle_beta   90.00
_cell.angle_gamma   90.00
#
_symmetry.space_group_name_H-M   'P 1'
#
loop_
_entity.id
_entity.type
_entity.pdbx_description
1 polymer ?
#
loop_
_entity_poly.entity_id
_entity_poly.type
_entity_poly.pdbx_seq_one_letter_code
_entity_poly.pdbx_strand_id
1 'polypeptide(L)'
;MRNWRAWFALLILCVISQSASCQETLTQAITRIYYSPLDSENYHPALLGEMLENHRVASAASKPLFNTPANALCLCSNPADISLEVRRAVDSDSRFAEAQITLNEKNRSRWLTLKLYKVHDRWQVSDVDSIDDDLPSLVQQLRDDTQKKLVISPQLATDSRPIIEVSISELLAHADKYHQRKVRVRGQVQTGFEKHAIYSDSGSKDKGLWLEEILVPYTSPRNHVPEERIIEGTFDMRITGHLGQYPGGITAITRYEKIDAQKETPQVKTQGAME
;
A
#
# COMPACT_ATOMS: atom_id res chain seq x y z
N MET A 1 70.46 -19.29 0.45
CA MET A 1 69.16 -19.42 1.15
C MET A 1 68.65 -18.05 1.57
N ARG A 2 67.96 -17.33 0.69
CA ARG A 2 67.12 -16.16 1.05
C ARG A 2 66.32 -15.76 -0.18
N ASN A 3 65.04 -15.42 0.01
CA ASN A 3 64.12 -14.83 -0.96
C ASN A 3 63.14 -15.78 -1.70
N TRP A 4 62.34 -16.56 -0.95
CA TRP A 4 61.12 -17.17 -1.51
C TRP A 4 59.86 -17.00 -0.63
N ARG A 5 59.80 -15.95 0.19
CA ARG A 5 58.66 -15.72 1.11
C ARG A 5 57.95 -14.37 0.95
N ALA A 6 58.13 -13.68 -0.16
CA ALA A 6 57.50 -12.38 -0.41
C ALA A 6 56.32 -12.42 -1.41
N TRP A 7 56.03 -13.55 -2.05
CA TRP A 7 55.02 -13.65 -3.13
C TRP A 7 53.80 -14.51 -2.79
N PHE A 8 53.57 -14.81 -1.51
CA PHE A 8 52.35 -15.49 -1.03
C PHE A 8 51.51 -14.64 -0.06
N ALA A 9 51.99 -13.45 0.33
CA ALA A 9 51.25 -12.55 1.23
C ALA A 9 50.33 -11.56 0.49
N LEU A 10 50.30 -11.59 -0.85
CA LEU A 10 49.48 -10.68 -1.68
C LEU A 10 48.28 -11.37 -2.36
N LEU A 11 48.03 -12.65 -2.02
CA LEU A 11 46.86 -13.42 -2.46
C LEU A 11 46.02 -13.94 -1.27
N ILE A 12 46.08 -13.23 -0.14
CA ILE A 12 45.12 -13.35 0.98
C ILE A 12 44.59 -11.93 1.29
N LEU A 13 44.15 -11.24 0.24
CA LEU A 13 43.23 -10.10 0.30
C LEU A 13 42.01 -10.36 -0.60
N CYS A 14 41.77 -11.62 -0.95
CA CYS A 14 40.44 -12.06 -1.37
C CYS A 14 39.64 -12.37 -0.10
N VAL A 15 38.46 -11.73 -0.03
CA VAL A 15 37.34 -12.10 0.84
C VAL A 15 37.44 -11.65 2.30
N ILE A 16 37.80 -10.38 2.53
CA ILE A 16 37.21 -9.66 3.68
C ILE A 16 35.87 -9.09 3.19
N SER A 17 34.85 -9.94 3.30
CA SER A 17 33.49 -9.58 3.71
C SER A 17 33.00 -8.18 3.31
N GLN A 18 32.52 -8.05 2.08
CA GLN A 18 31.27 -7.32 1.87
C GLN A 18 30.20 -8.37 1.61
N SER A 19 29.65 -8.93 2.69
CA SER A 19 28.21 -9.14 2.69
C SER A 19 27.58 -7.75 2.54
N ALA A 20 27.54 -7.26 1.30
CA ALA A 20 26.73 -6.11 0.97
C ALA A 20 25.31 -6.55 1.30
N SER A 21 24.77 -6.07 2.42
CA SER A 21 23.32 -6.01 2.50
C SER A 21 22.92 -5.16 1.29
N CYS A 22 22.19 -5.77 0.35
CA CYS A 22 21.65 -5.07 -0.82
C CYS A 22 20.54 -4.12 -0.37
N GLN A 23 20.86 -3.17 0.52
CA GLN A 23 19.93 -2.16 0.97
C GLN A 23 20.10 -0.93 0.11
N GLU A 24 19.01 -0.56 -0.54
CA GLU A 24 18.93 0.65 -1.34
C GLU A 24 19.22 1.89 -0.48
N THR A 25 20.18 2.70 -0.93
CA THR A 25 20.45 4.01 -0.30
C THR A 25 19.30 4.98 -0.58
N LEU A 26 19.09 5.97 0.29
CA LEU A 26 18.04 6.99 0.07
C LEU A 26 18.17 7.69 -1.28
N THR A 27 19.39 7.98 -1.74
CA THR A 27 19.60 8.61 -3.05
C THR A 27 19.19 7.69 -4.20
N GLN A 28 19.50 6.40 -4.12
CA GLN A 28 19.05 5.41 -5.11
C GLN A 28 17.53 5.28 -5.12
N ALA A 29 16.90 5.26 -3.93
CA ALA A 29 15.45 5.24 -3.79
C ALA A 29 14.78 6.45 -4.43
N ILE A 30 15.23 7.66 -4.10
CA ILE A 30 14.66 8.90 -4.64
C ILE A 30 14.82 8.92 -6.16
N THR A 31 15.99 8.52 -6.66
CA THR A 31 16.22 8.38 -8.10
C THR A 31 15.22 7.42 -8.72
N ARG A 32 15.11 6.18 -8.22
CA ARG A 32 14.12 5.20 -8.69
C ARG A 32 12.70 5.76 -8.72
N ILE A 33 12.28 6.45 -7.65
CA ILE A 33 10.93 7.01 -7.51
C ILE A 33 10.63 8.00 -8.66
N TYR A 34 11.56 8.93 -8.93
CA TYR A 34 11.36 9.97 -9.94
C TYR A 34 11.58 9.49 -11.38
N TYR A 35 12.38 8.45 -11.59
CA TYR A 35 12.57 7.86 -12.93
C TYR A 35 11.47 6.86 -13.32
N SER A 36 10.76 6.28 -12.34
CA SER A 36 9.65 5.35 -12.56
C SER A 36 8.37 5.76 -11.83
N PRO A 37 7.82 6.97 -12.05
CA PRO A 37 6.69 7.50 -11.26
C PRO A 37 5.34 6.82 -11.57
N LEU A 38 5.32 5.79 -12.41
CA LEU A 38 4.13 4.96 -12.64
C LEU A 38 4.18 3.65 -11.85
N ASP A 39 5.31 3.32 -11.23
CA ASP A 39 5.46 2.15 -10.38
C ASP A 39 4.76 2.41 -9.03
N SER A 40 3.62 1.75 -8.80
CA SER A 40 2.83 1.87 -7.57
C SER A 40 3.65 1.52 -6.32
N GLU A 41 4.66 0.66 -6.44
CA GLU A 41 5.55 0.27 -5.34
C GLU A 41 6.48 1.39 -4.88
N ASN A 42 6.51 2.52 -5.59
CA ASN A 42 7.23 3.73 -5.17
C ASN A 42 6.48 4.52 -4.10
N TYR A 43 5.19 4.26 -3.91
CA TYR A 43 4.31 5.06 -3.08
C TYR A 43 3.89 4.30 -1.84
N HIS A 44 3.90 4.99 -0.70
CA HIS A 44 3.29 4.45 0.49
C HIS A 44 1.78 4.26 0.25
N PRO A 45 1.16 3.15 0.70
CA PRO A 45 -0.26 2.86 0.45
C PRO A 45 -1.19 4.01 0.84
N ALA A 46 -0.89 4.72 1.92
CA ALA A 46 -1.67 5.88 2.35
C ALA A 46 -1.68 7.00 1.28
N LEU A 47 -0.51 7.40 0.78
CA LEU A 47 -0.39 8.46 -0.24
C LEU A 47 -1.03 8.02 -1.56
N LEU A 48 -0.72 6.80 -2.02
CA LEU A 48 -1.30 6.28 -3.25
C LEU A 48 -2.83 6.21 -3.15
N GLY A 49 -3.37 5.84 -1.99
CA GLY A 49 -4.81 5.84 -1.74
C GLY A 49 -5.43 7.22 -1.86
N GLU A 50 -4.81 8.28 -1.32
CA GLU A 50 -5.32 9.64 -1.51
C GLU A 50 -5.28 10.07 -2.99
N MET A 51 -4.24 9.68 -3.74
CA MET A 51 -4.16 9.96 -5.17
C MET A 51 -5.28 9.25 -5.94
N LEU A 52 -5.51 7.97 -5.67
CA LEU A 52 -6.55 7.17 -6.31
C LEU A 52 -7.95 7.66 -5.95
N GLU A 53 -8.19 8.01 -4.69
CA GLU A 53 -9.48 8.53 -4.24
C GLU A 53 -9.79 9.89 -4.88
N ASN A 54 -8.80 10.79 -4.94
CA ASN A 54 -8.96 12.08 -5.61
C ASN A 54 -9.34 11.93 -7.09
N HIS A 55 -8.79 10.92 -7.77
CA HIS A 55 -9.18 10.56 -9.13
C HIS A 55 -10.57 9.94 -9.19
N ARG A 56 -10.92 9.06 -8.24
CA ARG A 56 -12.23 8.40 -8.19
C ARG A 56 -13.36 9.40 -8.05
N VAL A 57 -13.18 10.44 -7.24
CA VAL A 57 -14.18 11.51 -7.03
C VAL A 57 -14.08 12.64 -8.06
N ALA A 58 -13.24 12.49 -9.09
CA ALA A 58 -13.25 13.41 -10.21
C ALA A 58 -14.50 13.21 -11.08
N SER A 59 -14.94 14.28 -11.72
CA SER A 59 -16.08 14.28 -12.63
C SER A 59 -15.78 15.15 -13.85
N ALA A 60 -16.70 15.15 -14.84
CA ALA A 60 -16.60 16.06 -15.98
C ALA A 60 -16.51 17.55 -15.56
N ALA A 61 -17.13 17.91 -14.43
CA ALA A 61 -17.16 19.27 -13.91
C ALA A 61 -16.01 19.58 -12.92
N SER A 62 -15.33 18.57 -12.39
CA SER A 62 -14.25 18.74 -11.42
C SER A 62 -13.15 17.71 -11.66
N LYS A 63 -12.06 18.15 -12.31
CA LYS A 63 -10.89 17.32 -12.63
C LYS A 63 -10.16 16.87 -11.35
N PRO A 64 -9.37 15.79 -11.39
CA PRO A 64 -8.45 15.49 -10.29
C PRO A 64 -7.48 16.65 -10.08
N LEU A 65 -6.98 16.81 -8.85
CA LEU A 65 -6.02 17.85 -8.48
C LEU A 65 -4.74 17.73 -9.33
N PHE A 66 -4.31 16.48 -9.54
CA PHE A 66 -3.21 16.11 -10.43
C PHE A 66 -3.68 15.04 -11.40
N ASN A 67 -3.25 15.09 -12.66
CA ASN A 67 -3.73 14.16 -13.68
C ASN A 67 -3.15 12.74 -13.58
N THR A 68 -1.97 12.60 -12.93
CA THR A 68 -1.27 11.31 -12.78
C THR A 68 -0.46 11.30 -11.47
N PRO A 69 -0.05 10.12 -10.96
CA PRO A 69 0.87 10.03 -9.83
C PRO A 69 2.20 10.78 -10.06
N ALA A 70 2.69 10.80 -11.30
CA ALA A 70 3.88 11.55 -11.68
C ALA A 70 3.69 13.07 -11.54
N ASN A 71 2.52 13.58 -11.96
CA ASN A 71 2.16 14.99 -11.76
C ASN A 71 2.10 15.38 -10.28
N ALA A 72 1.59 14.47 -9.45
CA ALA A 72 1.49 14.69 -8.01
C ALA A 72 2.87 14.77 -7.35
N LEU A 73 3.81 13.87 -7.68
CA LEU A 73 5.17 13.86 -7.11
C LEU A 73 6.00 15.11 -7.43
N CYS A 74 5.79 15.70 -8.62
CA CYS A 74 6.47 16.92 -8.99
C CYS A 74 5.68 18.20 -8.64
N LEU A 75 4.46 18.07 -8.12
CA LEU A 75 3.51 19.17 -7.97
C LEU A 75 3.38 20.00 -9.27
N CYS A 76 3.36 19.31 -10.42
CA CYS A 76 3.54 19.92 -11.74
C CYS A 76 2.57 19.37 -12.78
N SER A 77 2.43 20.08 -13.92
CA SER A 77 1.57 19.66 -15.04
C SER A 77 2.27 18.77 -16.07
N ASN A 78 3.60 18.82 -16.20
CA ASN A 78 4.36 18.00 -17.14
C ASN A 78 5.61 17.39 -16.46
N PRO A 79 5.60 16.09 -16.11
CA PRO A 79 6.71 15.45 -15.42
C PRO A 79 7.88 15.08 -16.35
N ALA A 80 7.72 15.11 -17.68
CA ALA A 80 8.73 14.63 -18.62
C ALA A 80 9.95 15.57 -18.78
N ASP A 81 9.83 16.83 -18.34
CA ASP A 81 10.85 17.86 -18.47
C ASP A 81 11.58 18.16 -17.14
N ILE A 82 11.51 17.25 -16.16
CA ILE A 82 12.07 17.47 -14.82
C ILE A 82 13.42 16.77 -14.67
N SER A 83 14.41 17.52 -14.21
CA SER A 83 15.63 16.95 -13.64
C SER A 83 15.61 17.01 -12.12
N LEU A 84 16.17 15.99 -11.48
CA LEU A 84 16.22 15.82 -10.03
C LEU A 84 17.63 16.06 -9.51
N GLU A 85 17.75 16.87 -8.46
CA GLU A 85 18.95 17.00 -7.65
C GLU A 85 18.62 16.67 -6.19
N VAL A 86 19.31 15.70 -5.59
CA VAL A 86 19.18 15.40 -4.16
C VAL A 86 20.15 16.28 -3.39
N ARG A 87 19.64 17.24 -2.62
CA ARG A 87 20.48 18.15 -1.82
C ARG A 87 20.89 17.55 -0.50
N ARG A 88 19.94 16.88 0.16
CA ARG A 88 20.12 16.27 1.47
C ARG A 88 19.19 15.09 1.61
N ALA A 89 19.66 13.99 2.15
CA ALA A 89 18.83 12.86 2.56
C ALA A 89 19.31 12.41 3.94
N VAL A 90 18.39 12.39 4.91
CA VAL A 90 18.67 12.02 6.29
C VAL A 90 17.71 10.92 6.70
N ASP A 91 18.28 9.83 7.19
CA ASP A 91 17.53 8.79 7.86
C ASP A 91 17.20 9.27 9.29
N SER A 92 15.92 9.36 9.64
CA SER A 92 15.51 9.78 10.98
C SER A 92 15.42 8.60 11.94
N ASP A 93 15.08 7.41 11.42
CA ASP A 93 15.13 6.10 12.07
C ASP A 93 15.04 4.99 11.01
N SER A 94 15.31 3.73 11.34
CA SER A 94 15.29 2.55 10.48
C SER A 94 14.11 2.39 9.49
N ARG A 95 12.99 3.10 9.70
CA ARG A 95 11.80 3.09 8.85
C ARG A 95 11.40 4.44 8.27
N PHE A 96 12.01 5.54 8.69
CA PHE A 96 11.58 6.88 8.33
C PHE A 96 12.77 7.70 7.86
N ALA A 97 12.62 8.37 6.73
CA ALA A 97 13.64 9.28 6.25
C ALA A 97 13.01 10.54 5.68
N GLU A 98 13.80 11.60 5.65
CA GLU A 98 13.46 12.85 5.02
C GLU A 98 14.53 13.21 3.98
N ALA A 99 14.09 13.67 2.82
CA ALA A 99 15.01 14.15 1.79
C ALA A 99 14.57 15.49 1.21
N GLN A 100 15.53 16.39 1.07
CA GLN A 100 15.38 17.66 0.38
C GLN A 100 15.90 17.51 -1.04
N ILE A 101 15.04 17.83 -2.00
CA ILE A 101 15.33 17.72 -3.42
C ILE A 101 15.07 19.04 -4.13
N THR A 102 15.76 19.24 -5.24
CA THR A 102 15.38 20.26 -6.21
C THR A 102 14.89 19.57 -7.48
N LEU A 103 13.70 19.95 -7.90
CA LEU A 103 13.16 19.62 -9.21
C LEU A 103 13.37 20.81 -10.13
N ASN A 104 14.14 20.65 -11.20
CA ASN A 104 14.33 21.69 -12.20
C ASN A 104 13.50 21.38 -13.44
N GLU A 105 12.53 22.23 -13.71
CA GLU A 105 11.79 22.36 -14.97
C GLU A 105 12.50 23.41 -15.87
N LYS A 106 12.20 23.43 -17.17
CA LYS A 106 12.85 24.33 -18.17
C LYS A 106 13.07 25.78 -17.72
N ASN A 107 12.11 26.37 -17.00
CA ASN A 107 12.15 27.77 -16.56
C ASN A 107 11.90 27.96 -15.05
N ARG A 108 11.86 26.88 -14.27
CA ARG A 108 11.53 26.94 -12.83
C ARG A 108 12.25 25.83 -12.08
N SER A 109 12.87 26.18 -10.96
CA SER A 109 13.31 25.21 -9.96
C SER A 109 12.32 25.22 -8.80
N ARG A 110 12.07 24.04 -8.23
CA ARG A 110 11.27 23.90 -7.01
C ARG A 110 12.02 23.09 -5.98
N TRP A 111 11.98 23.56 -4.74
CA TRP A 111 12.53 22.88 -3.60
C TRP A 111 11.43 22.13 -2.87
N LEU A 112 11.57 20.81 -2.78
CA LEU A 112 10.62 19.94 -2.10
C LEU A 112 11.29 19.18 -0.95
N THR A 113 10.50 18.85 0.05
CA THR A 113 10.82 17.85 1.08
C THR A 113 10.01 16.59 0.80
N LEU A 114 10.69 15.45 0.72
CA LEU A 114 10.10 14.13 0.64
C LEU A 114 10.10 13.50 2.03
N LYS A 115 8.95 12.99 2.45
CA LYS A 115 8.85 12.05 3.56
C LYS A 115 8.86 10.64 2.99
N LEU A 116 9.74 9.79 3.50
CA LEU A 116 9.97 8.43 3.02
C LEU A 116 9.69 7.44 4.15
N TYR A 117 9.04 6.34 3.81
CA TYR A 117 8.80 5.21 4.70
C TYR A 117 9.40 3.94 4.13
N LYS A 118 10.06 3.14 4.97
CA LYS A 118 10.66 1.88 4.57
C LYS A 118 9.70 0.73 4.82
N VAL A 119 9.18 0.14 3.74
CA VAL A 119 8.40 -1.09 3.77
C VAL A 119 9.31 -2.23 3.36
N HIS A 120 9.61 -3.14 4.31
CA HIS A 120 10.63 -4.19 4.14
C HIS A 120 12.00 -3.58 3.75
N ASP A 121 12.52 -3.93 2.58
CA ASP A 121 13.80 -3.43 2.06
C ASP A 121 13.64 -2.29 1.03
N ARG A 122 12.43 -1.73 0.88
CA ARG A 122 12.13 -0.71 -0.14
C ARG A 122 11.66 0.61 0.50
N TRP A 123 12.27 1.70 0.09
CA TRP A 123 11.83 3.05 0.44
C TRP A 123 10.68 3.48 -0.48
N GLN A 124 9.64 4.03 0.13
CA GLN A 124 8.44 4.53 -0.54
C GLN A 124 8.19 5.97 -0.13
N VAL A 125 7.71 6.81 -1.04
CA VAL A 125 7.31 8.18 -0.71
C VAL A 125 5.97 8.15 0.01
N SER A 126 5.95 8.72 1.22
CA SER A 126 4.75 8.82 2.05
C SER A 126 4.12 10.21 2.01
N ASP A 127 4.90 11.24 1.69
CA ASP A 127 4.39 12.61 1.54
C ASP A 127 5.40 13.48 0.78
N VAL A 128 4.91 14.61 0.25
CA VAL A 128 5.71 15.62 -0.44
C VAL A 128 5.27 17.00 0.02
N ASP A 129 6.21 17.82 0.50
CA ASP A 129 5.99 19.20 0.91
C ASP A 129 6.74 20.16 -0.03
N SER A 130 6.13 21.28 -0.40
CA SER A 130 6.84 22.38 -1.07
C SER A 130 7.52 23.24 -0.02
N ILE A 131 8.82 23.52 -0.19
CA ILE A 131 9.54 24.47 0.66
C ILE A 131 9.33 25.91 0.15
N ASP A 132 9.14 26.06 -1.16
CA ASP A 132 9.05 27.39 -1.79
C ASP A 132 7.65 28.03 -1.63
N ASP A 133 6.63 27.21 -1.40
CA ASP A 133 5.24 27.65 -1.32
C ASP A 133 4.65 27.30 0.06
N ASP A 134 3.90 28.22 0.68
CA ASP A 134 3.15 27.98 1.93
C ASP A 134 1.87 27.17 1.64
N LEU A 135 2.06 25.96 1.13
CA LEU A 135 1.01 25.00 0.82
C LEU A 135 1.06 23.83 1.81
N PRO A 136 -0.10 23.24 2.14
CA PRO A 136 -0.13 21.98 2.88
C PRO A 136 0.64 20.87 2.14
N SER A 137 0.94 19.79 2.84
CA SER A 137 1.55 18.61 2.22
C SER A 137 0.69 18.03 1.09
N LEU A 138 1.29 17.28 0.18
CA LEU A 138 0.59 16.64 -0.93
C LEU A 138 -0.57 15.75 -0.44
N VAL A 139 -0.34 14.97 0.62
CA VAL A 139 -1.41 14.16 1.25
C VAL A 139 -2.56 15.06 1.69
N GLN A 140 -2.27 16.18 2.35
CA GLN A 140 -3.30 17.09 2.84
C GLN A 140 -4.05 17.78 1.70
N GLN A 141 -3.35 18.24 0.66
CA GLN A 141 -3.96 18.84 -0.53
C GLN A 141 -4.93 17.88 -1.23
N LEU A 142 -4.54 16.61 -1.38
CA LEU A 142 -5.40 15.58 -1.99
C LEU A 142 -6.66 15.33 -1.17
N ARG A 143 -6.55 15.29 0.16
CA ARG A 143 -7.68 15.11 1.09
C ARG A 143 -8.65 16.28 1.04
N ASP A 144 -8.14 17.49 1.15
CA ASP A 144 -8.97 18.71 1.17
C ASP A 144 -9.75 18.87 -0.13
N ASP A 145 -9.09 18.62 -1.28
CA ASP A 145 -9.72 18.67 -2.59
C ASP A 145 -10.77 17.56 -2.77
N THR A 146 -10.48 16.33 -2.32
CA THR A 146 -11.44 15.21 -2.31
C THR A 146 -12.67 15.55 -1.48
N GLN A 147 -12.48 16.05 -0.25
CA GLN A 147 -13.58 16.40 0.64
C GLN A 147 -14.44 17.51 0.05
N LYS A 148 -13.82 18.54 -0.53
CA LYS A 148 -14.52 19.62 -1.22
C LYS A 148 -15.41 19.11 -2.35
N LYS A 149 -14.91 18.16 -3.16
CA LYS A 149 -15.70 17.52 -4.24
C LYS A 149 -16.88 16.73 -3.71
N LEU A 150 -16.68 15.95 -2.64
CA LEU A 150 -17.74 15.16 -2.01
C LEU A 150 -18.84 16.03 -1.38
N VAL A 151 -18.48 17.18 -0.80
CA VAL A 151 -19.47 18.16 -0.28
C VAL A 151 -20.33 18.73 -1.41
N ILE A 152 -19.72 19.04 -2.56
CA ILE A 152 -20.43 19.62 -3.72
C ILE A 152 -21.25 18.55 -4.47
N SER A 153 -20.79 17.31 -4.46
CA SER A 153 -21.43 16.20 -5.19
C SER A 153 -21.45 14.92 -4.34
N PRO A 154 -22.34 14.84 -3.34
CA PRO A 154 -22.42 13.70 -2.42
C PRO A 154 -22.67 12.36 -3.13
N GLN A 155 -23.29 12.37 -4.31
CA GLN A 155 -23.48 11.18 -5.14
C GLN A 155 -22.17 10.51 -5.57
N LEU A 156 -21.04 11.22 -5.56
CA LEU A 156 -19.72 10.66 -5.82
C LEU A 156 -19.18 9.81 -4.64
N ALA A 157 -19.79 9.92 -3.45
CA ALA A 157 -19.45 9.09 -2.31
C ALA A 157 -19.97 7.66 -2.45
N THR A 158 -21.06 7.45 -3.20
CA THR A 158 -21.66 6.13 -3.38
C THR A 158 -21.01 5.36 -4.52
N ASP A 159 -20.44 4.21 -4.19
CA ASP A 159 -19.95 3.25 -5.18
C ASP A 159 -21.04 2.26 -5.60
N SER A 160 -21.60 2.44 -6.81
CA SER A 160 -22.59 1.55 -7.43
C SER A 160 -21.97 0.39 -8.21
N ARG A 161 -20.63 0.24 -8.16
CA ARG A 161 -19.92 -0.82 -8.88
C ARG A 161 -20.29 -2.21 -8.34
N PRO A 162 -20.27 -3.24 -9.21
CA PRO A 162 -20.59 -4.61 -8.81
C PRO A 162 -19.61 -5.10 -7.74
N ILE A 163 -20.11 -5.97 -6.86
CA ILE A 163 -19.28 -6.66 -5.86
C ILE A 163 -18.34 -7.63 -6.59
N ILE A 164 -17.04 -7.46 -6.40
CA ILE A 164 -16.03 -8.32 -7.02
C ILE A 164 -15.66 -9.44 -6.05
N GLU A 165 -15.84 -10.69 -6.46
CA GLU A 165 -15.34 -11.82 -5.68
C GLU A 165 -13.85 -12.03 -5.94
N VAL A 166 -13.05 -12.01 -4.87
CA VAL A 166 -11.58 -12.00 -4.96
C VAL A 166 -10.97 -12.72 -3.76
N SER A 167 -9.84 -13.40 -3.98
CA SER A 167 -9.07 -13.97 -2.88
C SER A 167 -8.30 -12.89 -2.13
N ILE A 168 -8.02 -13.10 -0.85
CA ILE A 168 -7.23 -12.14 -0.05
C ILE A 168 -5.84 -11.95 -0.68
N SER A 169 -5.20 -13.01 -1.19
CA SER A 169 -3.89 -12.91 -1.83
C SER A 169 -3.91 -12.09 -3.13
N GLU A 170 -4.93 -12.26 -3.98
CA GLU A 170 -5.09 -11.47 -5.22
C GLU A 170 -5.36 -10.00 -4.88
N LEU A 171 -6.22 -9.76 -3.88
CA LEU A 171 -6.56 -8.42 -3.43
C LEU A 171 -5.32 -7.69 -2.88
N LEU A 172 -4.49 -8.36 -2.10
CA LEU A 172 -3.24 -7.79 -1.57
C LEU A 172 -2.17 -7.60 -2.63
N ALA A 173 -2.08 -8.51 -3.60
CA ALA A 173 -1.12 -8.39 -4.71
C ALA A 173 -1.44 -7.23 -5.67
N HIS A 174 -2.70 -6.81 -5.71
CA HIS A 174 -3.20 -5.77 -6.60
C HIS A 174 -4.06 -4.74 -5.84
N ALA A 175 -3.58 -4.29 -4.68
CA ALA A 175 -4.35 -3.44 -3.77
C ALA A 175 -4.82 -2.13 -4.43
N ASP A 176 -4.01 -1.56 -5.32
CA ASP A 176 -4.33 -0.39 -6.14
C ASP A 176 -5.57 -0.61 -7.03
N LYS A 177 -5.65 -1.76 -7.69
CA LYS A 177 -6.78 -2.16 -8.55
C LYS A 177 -8.09 -2.30 -7.77
N TYR A 178 -8.00 -2.74 -6.51
CA TYR A 178 -9.16 -2.99 -5.65
C TYR A 178 -9.46 -1.82 -4.70
N HIS A 179 -8.63 -0.79 -4.62
CA HIS A 179 -8.82 0.34 -3.72
C HIS A 179 -10.17 1.03 -3.96
N GLN A 180 -10.92 1.24 -2.88
CA GLN A 180 -12.28 1.78 -2.85
C GLN A 180 -13.29 0.98 -3.67
N ARG A 181 -13.03 -0.31 -3.95
CA ARG A 181 -13.97 -1.20 -4.66
C ARG A 181 -14.77 -2.03 -3.67
N LYS A 182 -16.04 -2.29 -4.00
CA LYS A 182 -16.81 -3.34 -3.34
C LYS A 182 -16.24 -4.72 -3.67
N VAL A 183 -15.86 -5.45 -2.63
CA VAL A 183 -15.29 -6.79 -2.73
C VAL A 183 -16.05 -7.79 -1.88
N ARG A 184 -16.02 -9.05 -2.30
CA ARG A 184 -16.39 -10.21 -1.49
C ARG A 184 -15.15 -11.06 -1.30
N VAL A 185 -14.76 -11.26 -0.05
CA VAL A 185 -13.63 -12.11 0.34
C VAL A 185 -14.11 -13.26 1.20
N ARG A 186 -13.38 -14.38 1.12
CA ARG A 186 -13.58 -15.57 1.95
C ARG A 186 -12.30 -15.83 2.73
N GLY A 187 -12.43 -16.21 3.99
CA GLY A 187 -11.27 -16.47 4.83
C GLY A 187 -11.61 -16.67 6.30
N GLN A 188 -10.59 -16.86 7.12
CA GLN A 188 -10.75 -17.05 8.54
C GLN A 188 -10.69 -15.71 9.28
N VAL A 189 -11.73 -15.43 10.04
CA VAL A 189 -11.81 -14.21 10.84
C VAL A 189 -11.22 -14.45 12.21
N GLN A 190 -10.32 -13.57 12.62
CA GLN A 190 -9.89 -13.43 14.00
C GLN A 190 -10.34 -12.06 14.49
N THR A 191 -10.74 -11.98 15.76
CA THR A 191 -11.21 -10.73 16.37
C THR A 191 -10.50 -10.51 17.71
N GLY A 192 -10.01 -9.30 17.93
CA GLY A 192 -9.36 -8.87 19.17
C GLY A 192 -8.67 -7.53 18.97
N PHE A 193 -8.16 -6.92 20.05
CA PHE A 193 -7.61 -5.55 20.03
C PHE A 193 -6.57 -5.31 18.92
N GLU A 194 -5.66 -6.26 18.72
CA GLU A 194 -4.60 -6.18 17.68
C GLU A 194 -4.91 -7.04 16.45
N LYS A 195 -6.01 -7.79 16.46
CA LYS A 195 -6.28 -8.89 15.52
C LYS A 195 -7.73 -8.89 15.08
N HIS A 196 -8.24 -7.75 14.63
CA HIS A 196 -9.57 -7.63 14.07
C HIS A 196 -9.47 -7.69 12.55
N ALA A 197 -9.30 -8.91 12.03
CA ALA A 197 -8.84 -9.14 10.66
C ALA A 197 -9.35 -10.46 10.07
N ILE A 198 -9.38 -10.53 8.74
CA ILE A 198 -9.64 -11.75 7.97
C ILE A 198 -8.35 -12.23 7.28
N TYR A 199 -8.11 -13.54 7.31
CA TYR A 199 -6.90 -14.19 6.80
C TYR A 199 -7.24 -15.25 5.75
N SER A 200 -6.34 -15.49 4.79
CA SER A 200 -6.52 -16.54 3.78
C SER A 200 -6.46 -17.96 4.38
N ASP A 201 -5.70 -18.15 5.45
CA ASP A 201 -5.49 -19.43 6.11
C ASP A 201 -5.25 -19.29 7.64
N SER A 202 -5.43 -20.38 8.38
CA SER A 202 -5.09 -20.46 9.81
C SER A 202 -3.58 -20.46 10.01
N GLY A 203 -2.92 -19.31 9.93
CA GLY A 203 -1.50 -19.23 10.29
C GLY A 203 -0.72 -18.04 9.76
N SER A 204 -1.15 -17.42 8.65
CA SER A 204 -0.42 -16.28 8.09
C SER A 204 -0.82 -14.95 8.73
N LYS A 205 -0.18 -14.59 9.85
CA LYS A 205 -0.41 -13.29 10.50
C LYS A 205 -0.08 -12.09 9.59
N ASP A 206 0.80 -12.28 8.61
CA ASP A 206 1.36 -11.19 7.80
C ASP A 206 0.57 -10.93 6.51
N LYS A 207 -0.59 -11.59 6.32
CA LYS A 207 -1.41 -11.51 5.09
C LYS A 207 -2.89 -11.28 5.37
N GLY A 208 -3.22 -10.72 6.52
CA GLY A 208 -4.58 -10.38 6.89
C GLY A 208 -5.05 -9.06 6.29
N LEU A 209 -6.37 -8.90 6.18
CA LEU A 209 -7.02 -7.62 5.94
C LEU A 209 -7.67 -7.16 7.23
N TRP A 210 -7.43 -5.91 7.63
CA TRP A 210 -8.13 -5.31 8.75
C TRP A 210 -9.64 -5.24 8.47
N LEU A 211 -10.46 -5.42 9.49
CA LEU A 211 -11.91 -5.23 9.37
C LEU A 211 -12.27 -3.98 10.15
N GLU A 212 -12.80 -2.95 9.48
CA GLU A 212 -13.49 -1.87 10.19
C GLU A 212 -14.98 -2.20 10.19
N GLU A 213 -15.60 -2.32 11.38
CA GLU A 213 -17.00 -1.99 11.69
C GLU A 213 -17.66 -2.83 12.80
N ILE A 214 -18.82 -2.33 13.25
CA ILE A 214 -19.72 -2.87 14.30
C ILE A 214 -20.27 -4.26 13.98
N LEU A 215 -20.42 -4.64 12.70
CA LEU A 215 -20.96 -5.96 12.33
C LEU A 215 -19.99 -7.10 12.67
N VAL A 216 -18.72 -6.80 12.90
CA VAL A 216 -17.71 -7.77 13.32
C VAL A 216 -17.55 -7.64 14.84
N PRO A 217 -17.87 -8.69 15.63
CA PRO A 217 -17.73 -8.61 17.08
C PRO A 217 -16.28 -8.33 17.49
N TYR A 218 -16.04 -7.26 18.26
CA TYR A 218 -14.69 -6.92 18.73
C TYR A 218 -14.21 -7.84 19.87
N THR A 219 -15.14 -8.54 20.51
CA THR A 219 -14.90 -9.38 21.67
C THR A 219 -15.13 -10.86 21.32
N SER A 220 -14.04 -11.60 21.17
CA SER A 220 -14.08 -13.06 21.21
C SER A 220 -13.42 -13.58 22.49
N PRO A 221 -13.97 -14.63 23.14
CA PRO A 221 -13.33 -15.27 24.28
C PRO A 221 -11.91 -15.74 23.94
N ARG A 222 -11.00 -15.83 24.92
CA ARG A 222 -9.59 -16.26 24.71
C ARG A 222 -9.41 -17.60 23.97
N ASN A 223 -10.46 -18.42 23.89
CA ASN A 223 -10.45 -19.75 23.27
C ASN A 223 -11.23 -19.80 21.94
N HIS A 224 -11.43 -18.68 21.26
CA HIS A 224 -12.20 -18.67 20.02
C HIS A 224 -11.40 -19.32 18.88
N VAL A 225 -12.00 -20.30 18.22
CA VAL A 225 -11.46 -20.95 17.02
C VAL A 225 -11.70 -20.00 15.85
N PRO A 226 -10.69 -19.73 14.98
CA PRO A 226 -10.91 -18.94 13.78
C PRO A 226 -12.07 -19.50 12.96
N GLU A 227 -13.05 -18.65 12.65
CA GLU A 227 -14.23 -19.06 11.89
C GLU A 227 -14.06 -18.66 10.43
N GLU A 228 -14.35 -19.57 9.52
CA GLU A 228 -14.39 -19.26 8.10
C GLU A 228 -15.66 -18.46 7.78
N ARG A 229 -15.48 -17.32 7.10
CA ARG A 229 -16.54 -16.36 6.81
C ARG A 229 -16.43 -15.78 5.42
N ILE A 230 -17.59 -15.40 4.89
CA ILE A 230 -17.74 -14.54 3.72
C ILE A 230 -17.97 -13.12 4.22
N ILE A 231 -17.14 -12.19 3.75
CA ILE A 231 -17.27 -10.76 4.05
C ILE A 231 -17.47 -9.99 2.76
N GLU A 232 -18.48 -9.12 2.75
CA GLU A 232 -18.66 -8.11 1.70
C GLU A 232 -18.52 -6.73 2.31
N GLY A 233 -17.74 -5.87 1.64
CA GLY A 233 -17.53 -4.48 2.03
C GLY A 233 -16.71 -3.76 0.98
N THR A 234 -16.18 -2.59 1.32
CA THR A 234 -15.28 -1.80 0.47
C THR A 234 -13.84 -2.05 0.89
N PHE A 235 -12.99 -2.46 -0.04
CA PHE A 235 -11.56 -2.56 0.26
C PHE A 235 -10.91 -1.16 0.25
N ASP A 236 -10.22 -0.81 1.33
CA ASP A 236 -9.45 0.42 1.47
C ASP A 236 -8.02 0.11 1.91
N MET A 237 -7.08 0.17 0.96
CA MET A 237 -5.65 -0.03 1.22
C MET A 237 -5.02 1.06 2.13
N ARG A 238 -5.70 2.17 2.41
CA ARG A 238 -5.23 3.19 3.39
C ARG A 238 -5.44 2.72 4.83
N ILE A 239 -6.34 1.75 5.04
CA ILE A 239 -6.70 1.25 6.36
C ILE A 239 -5.75 0.14 6.76
N THR A 240 -4.80 0.46 7.61
CA THR A 240 -3.71 -0.46 7.97
C THR A 240 -3.88 -1.12 9.34
N GLY A 241 -5.04 -0.91 9.98
CA GLY A 241 -5.35 -1.41 11.32
C GLY A 241 -4.41 -0.88 12.41
N HIS A 242 -4.39 -1.58 13.56
CA HIS A 242 -3.59 -1.18 14.73
C HIS A 242 -2.09 -1.11 14.39
N LEU A 243 -1.46 0.04 14.65
CA LEU A 243 -0.03 0.32 14.41
C LEU A 243 0.46 0.06 12.98
N GLY A 244 -0.42 0.03 11.98
CA GLY A 244 -0.03 -0.19 10.60
C GLY A 244 0.37 -1.62 10.26
N GLN A 245 -0.13 -2.60 11.03
CA GLN A 245 0.23 -4.01 10.87
C GLN A 245 -0.37 -4.69 9.64
N TYR A 246 -1.40 -4.09 9.04
CA TYR A 246 -2.13 -4.67 7.92
C TYR A 246 -1.89 -3.86 6.63
N PRO A 247 -1.72 -4.52 5.49
CA PRO A 247 -1.54 -3.86 4.19
C PRO A 247 -2.82 -3.21 3.61
N GLY A 248 -3.95 -3.33 4.31
CA GLY A 248 -5.24 -2.77 3.91
C GLY A 248 -6.39 -3.31 4.76
N GLY A 249 -7.59 -2.75 4.55
CA GLY A 249 -8.77 -3.12 5.32
C GLY A 249 -10.06 -3.20 4.50
N ILE A 250 -11.05 -3.90 5.03
CA ILE A 250 -12.42 -3.91 4.53
C ILE A 250 -13.24 -2.99 5.44
N THR A 251 -13.86 -1.98 4.85
CA THR A 251 -14.74 -0.99 5.50
C THR A 251 -16.15 -1.10 4.93
N ALA A 252 -17.14 -0.38 5.46
CA ALA A 252 -18.51 -0.38 4.94
C ALA A 252 -19.04 -1.82 4.77
N ILE A 253 -18.85 -2.65 5.79
CA ILE A 253 -19.15 -4.08 5.73
C ILE A 253 -20.66 -4.24 5.62
N THR A 254 -21.12 -4.89 4.56
CA THR A 254 -22.56 -5.14 4.31
C THR A 254 -22.94 -6.61 4.45
N ARG A 255 -21.95 -7.52 4.50
CA ARG A 255 -22.17 -8.95 4.74
C ARG A 255 -21.09 -9.52 5.63
N TYR A 256 -21.49 -10.30 6.63
CA TYR A 256 -20.61 -11.03 7.53
C TYR A 256 -21.25 -12.37 7.87
N GLU A 257 -20.96 -13.40 7.06
CA GLU A 257 -21.66 -14.69 7.10
C GLU A 257 -20.70 -15.84 7.37
N LYS A 258 -21.09 -16.78 8.23
CA LYS A 258 -20.31 -17.99 8.51
C LYS A 258 -20.46 -19.00 7.37
N ILE A 259 -19.35 -19.62 6.97
CA ILE A 259 -19.37 -20.74 6.02
C ILE A 259 -19.60 -22.03 6.80
N ASP A 260 -20.79 -22.60 6.68
CA ASP A 260 -21.07 -23.92 7.26
C ASP A 260 -20.54 -25.01 6.32
N ALA A 261 -19.67 -25.89 6.85
CA ALA A 261 -19.00 -26.96 6.10
C ALA A 261 -19.92 -28.06 5.52
N GLN A 262 -21.26 -27.91 5.55
CA GLN A 262 -22.22 -28.97 5.24
C GLN A 262 -22.99 -28.84 3.92
N LYS A 263 -22.64 -27.93 3.00
CA LYS A 263 -23.38 -27.78 1.72
C LYS A 263 -22.72 -28.28 0.45
N GLU A 264 -21.55 -28.92 0.52
CA GLU A 264 -20.93 -29.55 -0.65
C GLU A 264 -20.69 -31.05 -0.40
N THR A 265 -21.73 -31.85 -0.58
CA THR A 265 -21.53 -33.25 -0.97
C THR A 265 -22.54 -33.55 -2.07
N PRO A 266 -22.10 -33.75 -3.33
CA PRO A 266 -22.95 -34.38 -4.32
C PRO A 266 -23.30 -35.77 -3.79
N GLN A 267 -24.57 -35.99 -3.46
CA GLN A 267 -25.08 -37.34 -3.23
C GLN A 267 -24.82 -38.15 -4.50
N VAL A 268 -23.77 -38.98 -4.47
CA VAL A 268 -23.69 -40.14 -5.34
C VAL A 268 -24.87 -41.02 -4.95
N LYS A 269 -25.94 -40.94 -5.75
CA LYS A 269 -27.04 -41.89 -5.67
C LYS A 269 -26.45 -43.28 -5.89
N THR A 270 -26.40 -44.05 -4.82
CA THR A 270 -26.30 -45.50 -4.85
C THR A 270 -27.48 -46.02 -5.68
N GLN A 271 -27.21 -46.51 -6.89
CA GLN A 271 -28.09 -47.47 -7.54
C GLN A 271 -27.48 -48.85 -7.34
N GLY A 272 -28.04 -49.57 -6.36
CA GLY A 272 -28.03 -51.02 -6.37
C GLY A 272 -29.38 -51.52 -6.88
N ALA A 273 -29.36 -52.39 -7.89
CA ALA A 273 -30.32 -53.46 -8.17
C ALA A 273 -29.73 -54.28 -9.34
N MET A 274 -29.25 -55.49 -9.06
CA MET A 274 -29.87 -56.75 -9.49
C MET A 274 -29.96 -56.90 -11.02
N GLU A 275 -29.03 -57.67 -11.60
CA GLU A 275 -29.24 -59.07 -12.02
C GLU A 275 -27.88 -59.81 -12.11
#